data_AF-A0A0A1UBQ1-F1
#
_entry.id   AF-A0A0A1UBQ1-F1
#
_cell.length_a   1.000
_cell.length_b   1.000
_cell.length_c   1.000
_cell.angle_alpha   90.00
_cell.angle_beta   90.00
_cell.angle_gamma   90.00
#
_symmetry.space_group_name_H-M   'P 1'
#
loop_
_entity.id
_entity.type
_entity.pdbx_description
1 polymer ?
#
loop_
_entity_poly.entity_id
_entity_poly.type
_entity_poly.pdbx_seq_one_letter_code
_entity_poly.pdbx_strand_id
1 'polypeptide(L)'
;KTCKPNCPDGYFAKAKVCTVCPDNCKTCTEETKCTACKDDSLMVEDTKMCVKDNCPEMYYKSEADKMCKKCTDKCKVCSNANDCQECVSPNMLEEGTMKCVDKCEDGFYKANATNCDMCMDKCMMCAAKEKCDKCKENFFLSEDKCVDICPEKYFEKEGKCEKCKDKYDTPCKEGDKECEVCVNKSGSFGTYVLALVLVLMIVF
;
A
#
# COMPACT_ATOMS: atom_id res chain seq x y z
N LYS A 1 8.23 20.84 58.96
CA LYS A 1 7.39 20.95 57.73
C LYS A 1 7.23 22.44 57.43
N THR A 2 7.64 22.90 56.26
CA THR A 2 7.58 24.33 55.89
C THR A 2 6.42 24.55 54.92
N CYS A 3 5.46 25.40 55.27
CA CYS A 3 4.37 25.76 54.36
C CYS A 3 4.88 26.76 53.32
N LYS A 4 4.78 26.39 52.04
CA LYS A 4 5.02 27.27 50.90
C LYS A 4 3.68 27.58 50.20
N PRO A 5 3.53 28.75 49.56
CA PRO A 5 2.30 29.11 48.86
C PRO A 5 2.02 28.19 47.66
N ASN A 6 3.08 27.67 47.02
CA ASN A 6 2.98 26.74 45.89
C ASN A 6 3.83 25.50 46.15
N CYS A 7 3.41 24.37 45.56
CA CYS A 7 4.23 23.17 45.50
C CYS A 7 5.39 23.36 44.51
N PRO A 8 6.59 22.81 44.80
CA PRO A 8 7.71 22.85 43.87
C PRO A 8 7.47 21.94 42.65
N ASP A 9 8.27 22.11 41.60
CA ASP A 9 8.29 21.23 40.42
C ASP A 9 8.37 19.75 40.85
N GLY A 10 7.68 18.89 40.10
CA GLY A 10 7.47 17.47 40.43
C GLY A 10 6.36 17.22 41.46
N TYR A 11 5.67 18.26 41.95
CA TYR A 11 4.54 18.12 42.87
C TYR A 11 3.37 19.03 42.49
N PHE A 12 2.15 18.58 42.77
CA PHE A 12 0.92 19.38 42.66
C PHE A 12 0.18 19.43 44.00
N ALA A 13 -0.68 20.43 44.19
CA ALA A 13 -1.43 20.60 45.43
C ALA A 13 -2.71 19.74 45.42
N LYS A 14 -2.82 18.79 46.34
CA LYS A 14 -4.01 17.96 46.60
C LYS A 14 -4.38 18.09 48.08
N ALA A 15 -5.58 18.60 48.38
CA ALA A 15 -6.04 18.83 49.75
C ALA A 15 -5.04 19.60 50.65
N LYS A 16 -4.41 20.67 50.12
CA LYS A 16 -3.37 21.49 50.78
C LYS A 16 -2.06 20.76 51.12
N VAL A 17 -1.87 19.57 50.56
CA VAL A 17 -0.62 18.78 50.65
C VAL A 17 -0.01 18.69 49.26
N CYS A 18 1.31 18.78 49.17
CA CYS A 18 2.02 18.56 47.92
C CYS A 18 2.13 17.05 47.65
N THR A 19 1.50 16.61 46.57
CA THR A 19 1.51 15.21 46.08
C THR A 19 2.40 15.14 44.85
N VAL A 20 3.09 14.02 44.68
CA VAL A 20 4.03 13.82 43.57
C VAL A 20 3.32 13.79 42.21
N CYS A 21 3.95 14.33 41.19
CA CYS A 21 3.51 14.23 39.80
C CYS A 21 3.74 12.82 39.23
N PRO A 22 3.10 12.48 38.09
CA PRO A 22 3.41 11.25 37.35
C PRO A 22 4.90 11.11 37.03
N ASP A 23 5.34 9.88 36.76
CA ASP A 23 6.72 9.61 36.35
C ASP A 23 7.13 10.43 35.11
N ASN A 24 8.39 10.85 35.10
CA ASN A 24 8.99 11.69 34.04
C ASN A 24 8.33 13.06 33.80
N CYS A 25 7.39 13.44 34.66
CA CYS A 25 6.71 14.73 34.60
C CYS A 25 7.48 15.80 35.39
N LYS A 26 7.62 17.00 34.81
CA LYS A 26 8.21 18.19 35.46
C LYS A 26 7.14 19.01 36.18
N THR A 27 6.01 19.26 35.53
CA THR A 27 4.87 19.96 36.13
C THR A 27 3.56 19.25 35.82
N CYS A 28 2.65 19.18 36.79
CA CYS A 28 1.35 18.54 36.66
C CYS A 28 0.29 19.29 37.47
N THR A 29 -0.98 19.06 37.15
CA THR A 29 -2.14 19.55 37.91
C THR A 29 -2.95 18.44 38.58
N GLU A 30 -2.68 17.19 38.19
CA GLU A 30 -3.34 15.99 38.69
C GLU A 30 -2.39 14.79 38.66
N GLU A 31 -2.81 13.69 39.29
CA GLU A 31 -1.99 12.49 39.52
C GLU A 31 -1.81 11.63 38.26
N THR A 32 -2.63 11.83 37.23
CA THR A 32 -2.68 10.97 36.04
C THR A 32 -2.29 11.67 34.74
N LYS A 33 -2.08 13.00 34.76
CA LYS A 33 -1.72 13.77 33.57
C LYS A 33 -0.58 14.73 33.86
N CYS A 34 0.31 14.88 32.90
CA CYS A 34 1.40 15.83 32.94
C CYS A 34 1.09 17.06 32.10
N THR A 35 1.58 18.23 32.54
CA THR A 35 1.50 19.48 31.76
C THR A 35 2.82 19.84 31.10
N ALA A 36 3.96 19.40 31.64
CA ALA A 36 5.27 19.52 31.00
C ALA A 36 6.18 18.37 31.40
N CYS A 37 6.77 17.68 30.43
CA CYS A 37 7.74 16.61 30.68
C CYS A 37 9.12 17.16 31.06
N LYS A 38 9.96 16.30 31.65
CA LYS A 38 11.39 16.57 31.82
C LYS A 38 12.08 16.63 30.44
N ASP A 39 13.25 17.28 30.38
CA ASP A 39 13.91 17.62 29.10
C ASP A 39 14.28 16.41 28.23
N ASP A 40 14.48 15.23 28.83
CA ASP A 40 14.82 13.96 28.17
C ASP A 40 13.60 13.05 27.91
N SER A 41 12.39 13.58 28.09
CA SER A 41 11.14 12.81 28.06
C SER A 41 10.16 13.37 27.02
N LEU A 42 9.37 12.47 26.41
CA LEU A 42 8.40 12.78 25.37
C LEU A 42 6.99 12.68 25.94
N MET A 43 6.12 13.62 25.59
CA MET A 43 4.72 13.58 25.97
C MET A 43 3.91 12.73 24.99
N VAL A 44 3.12 11.80 25.51
CA VAL A 44 2.15 11.01 24.72
C VAL A 44 0.91 11.86 24.46
N GLU A 45 0.53 11.96 23.19
CA GLU A 45 -0.51 12.87 22.70
C GLU A 45 -1.86 12.69 23.42
N ASP A 46 -2.39 11.47 23.50
CA ASP A 46 -3.73 11.21 24.05
C ASP A 46 -3.73 11.18 25.58
N THR A 47 -2.75 10.51 26.21
CA THR A 47 -2.73 10.28 27.66
C THR A 47 -2.13 11.44 28.45
N LYS A 48 -1.37 12.33 27.80
CA LYS A 48 -0.56 13.38 28.44
C LYS A 48 0.41 12.83 29.49
N MET A 49 0.82 11.57 29.37
CA MET A 49 1.89 10.98 30.17
C MET A 49 3.24 11.21 29.50
N CYS A 50 4.31 11.21 30.29
CA CYS A 50 5.67 11.34 29.80
C CYS A 50 6.36 9.98 29.76
N VAL A 51 6.95 9.64 28.61
CA VAL A 51 7.75 8.44 28.42
C VAL A 51 9.19 8.82 28.10
N LYS A 52 10.13 7.97 28.48
CA LYS A 52 11.55 8.16 28.22
C LYS A 52 11.98 7.29 27.03
N ASP A 53 12.87 7.83 26.22
CA ASP A 53 13.54 7.18 25.08
C ASP A 53 12.62 6.78 23.91
N ASN A 54 11.62 5.92 24.15
CA ASN A 54 10.76 5.34 23.12
C ASN A 54 9.27 5.61 23.37
N CYS A 55 8.53 5.77 22.28
CA CYS A 55 7.08 5.84 22.33
C CYS A 55 6.45 4.46 22.53
N PRO A 56 5.31 4.37 23.26
CA PRO A 56 4.57 3.11 23.38
C PRO A 56 3.99 2.67 22.03
N GLU A 57 3.54 1.42 21.94
CA GLU A 57 2.81 0.92 20.77
C GLU A 57 1.63 1.83 20.40
N MET A 58 1.32 1.91 19.11
CA MET A 58 0.37 2.83 18.49
C MET A 58 0.80 4.29 18.48
N TYR A 59 2.05 4.60 18.84
CA TYR A 59 2.62 5.94 18.74
C TYR A 59 4.02 5.92 18.13
N TYR A 60 4.35 6.95 17.36
CA TYR A 60 5.68 7.21 16.84
C TYR A 60 6.27 8.48 17.44
N LYS A 61 7.60 8.57 17.44
CA LYS A 61 8.32 9.75 17.90
C LYS A 61 8.26 10.86 16.85
N SER A 62 7.60 11.97 17.18
CA SER A 62 7.69 13.21 16.42
C SER A 62 8.80 14.09 16.98
N GLU A 63 9.94 14.15 16.29
CA GLU A 63 11.05 15.04 16.66
C GLU A 63 10.66 16.52 16.58
N ALA A 64 9.77 16.88 15.64
CA ALA A 64 9.32 18.25 15.45
C ALA A 64 8.55 18.78 16.65
N ASP A 65 7.72 17.93 17.28
CA ASP A 65 6.89 18.31 18.42
C ASP A 65 7.51 17.88 19.76
N LYS A 66 8.56 17.05 19.74
CA LYS A 66 9.10 16.34 20.93
C LYS A 66 7.99 15.56 21.67
N MET A 67 7.17 14.86 20.91
CA MET A 67 6.00 14.13 21.42
C MET A 67 5.87 12.76 20.77
N CYS A 68 5.19 11.85 21.47
CA CYS A 68 4.71 10.61 20.89
C CYS A 68 3.34 10.86 20.26
N LYS A 69 3.29 10.86 18.93
CA LYS A 69 2.07 11.07 18.13
C LYS A 69 1.47 9.75 17.73
N LYS A 70 0.15 9.72 17.62
CA LYS A 70 -0.58 8.48 17.31
C LYS A 70 -0.25 7.99 15.89
N CYS A 71 -0.10 6.68 15.75
CA CYS A 71 -0.05 6.02 14.44
C CYS A 71 -1.38 6.17 13.69
N THR A 72 -1.36 5.89 12.39
CA THR A 72 -2.61 5.78 11.60
C THR A 72 -3.51 4.67 12.13
N ASP A 73 -4.78 4.69 11.73
CA ASP A 73 -5.78 3.74 12.21
C ASP A 73 -5.34 2.28 11.96
N LYS A 74 -5.67 1.40 12.91
CA LYS A 74 -5.32 -0.04 12.91
C LYS A 74 -3.82 -0.36 12.90
N CYS A 75 -2.94 0.64 13.00
CA CYS A 75 -1.50 0.44 13.03
C CYS A 75 -0.98 0.29 14.47
N LYS A 76 -0.24 -0.79 14.72
CA LYS A 76 0.37 -1.11 16.02
C LYS A 76 1.76 -0.49 16.16
N VAL A 77 2.58 -0.55 15.10
CA VAL A 77 3.92 0.04 15.07
C VAL A 77 4.05 0.85 13.80
N CYS A 78 4.40 2.14 13.90
CA CYS A 78 4.61 3.03 12.76
C CYS A 78 5.90 3.83 12.90
N SER A 79 6.51 4.19 11.78
CA SER A 79 7.69 5.06 11.76
C SER A 79 7.31 6.54 11.70
N ASN A 80 6.14 6.85 11.14
CA ASN A 80 5.55 8.18 11.07
C ASN A 80 4.01 8.07 10.96
N ALA A 81 3.34 9.20 10.71
CA ALA A 81 1.88 9.27 10.64
C ALA A 81 1.24 8.38 9.56
N ASN A 82 1.98 8.03 8.50
CA ASN A 82 1.44 7.33 7.32
C ASN A 82 2.06 5.95 7.10
N ASP A 83 3.28 5.71 7.57
CA ASP A 83 4.01 4.48 7.29
C ASP A 83 3.86 3.48 8.46
N CYS A 84 2.95 2.53 8.30
CA CYS A 84 2.78 1.43 9.25
C CYS A 84 3.77 0.29 8.99
N GLN A 85 4.30 -0.28 10.05
CA GLN A 85 5.24 -1.41 10.04
C GLN A 85 4.61 -2.70 10.58
N GLU A 86 3.66 -2.58 11.51
CA GLU A 86 2.94 -3.73 12.08
C GLU A 86 1.49 -3.34 12.32
N CYS A 87 0.55 -4.17 11.85
CA CYS A 87 -0.87 -3.95 12.03
C CYS A 87 -1.39 -4.59 13.31
N VAL A 88 -2.42 -3.99 13.88
CA VAL A 88 -3.18 -4.61 14.96
C VAL A 88 -3.96 -5.80 14.37
N SER A 89 -3.72 -7.00 14.88
CA SER A 89 -4.45 -8.21 14.50
C SER A 89 -5.96 -8.02 14.68
N PRO A 90 -6.81 -8.46 13.72
CA PRO A 90 -6.51 -9.34 12.58
C PRO A 90 -6.22 -8.62 11.25
N ASN A 91 -5.88 -7.33 11.28
CA ASN A 91 -5.58 -6.58 10.05
C ASN A 91 -4.23 -6.99 9.45
N MET A 92 -4.10 -6.79 8.14
CA MET A 92 -2.94 -7.14 7.36
C MET A 92 -2.25 -5.88 6.82
N LEU A 93 -0.92 -5.91 6.74
CA LEU A 93 -0.10 -4.86 6.17
C LEU A 93 -0.05 -5.02 4.65
N GLU A 94 -0.43 -3.99 3.91
CA GLU A 94 -0.20 -3.92 2.46
C GLU A 94 1.22 -3.45 2.14
N GLU A 95 2.06 -4.40 1.71
CA GLU A 95 3.45 -4.12 1.34
C GLU A 95 3.51 -3.29 0.05
N GLY A 96 3.76 -1.98 0.21
CA GLY A 96 3.81 -1.00 -0.88
C GLY A 96 3.03 0.26 -0.55
N THR A 97 1.90 0.15 0.15
CA THR A 97 1.14 1.31 0.65
C THR A 97 1.42 1.61 2.12
N MET A 98 1.99 0.64 2.86
CA MET A 98 2.28 0.71 4.29
C MET A 98 1.04 0.97 5.14
N LYS A 99 -0.13 0.50 4.69
CA LYS A 99 -1.42 0.65 5.37
C LYS A 99 -1.93 -0.69 5.89
N CYS A 100 -2.73 -0.60 6.94
CA CYS A 100 -3.41 -1.76 7.52
C CYS A 100 -4.83 -1.88 6.98
N VAL A 101 -5.14 -3.04 6.42
CA VAL A 101 -6.45 -3.36 5.83
C VAL A 101 -7.00 -4.64 6.43
N ASP A 102 -8.32 -4.77 6.47
CA ASP A 102 -8.99 -6.02 6.87
C ASP A 102 -9.10 -7.02 5.71
N LYS A 103 -9.06 -6.52 4.47
CA LYS A 103 -9.00 -7.28 3.23
C LYS A 103 -8.02 -6.61 2.28
N CYS A 104 -7.20 -7.41 1.58
CA CYS A 104 -6.29 -6.88 0.56
C CYS A 104 -7.08 -6.25 -0.57
N GLU A 105 -6.70 -5.02 -0.94
CA GLU A 105 -7.33 -4.26 -2.03
C GLU A 105 -6.90 -4.78 -3.41
N ASP A 106 -7.56 -4.28 -4.46
CA ASP A 106 -7.19 -4.60 -5.84
C ASP A 106 -5.71 -4.27 -6.11
N GLY A 107 -5.02 -5.19 -6.78
CA GLY A 107 -3.58 -5.15 -6.99
C GLY A 107 -2.77 -5.86 -5.90
N PHE A 108 -3.42 -6.36 -4.85
CA PHE A 108 -2.80 -7.14 -3.78
C PHE A 108 -3.53 -8.47 -3.55
N TYR A 109 -2.84 -9.41 -2.92
CA TYR A 109 -3.41 -10.69 -2.49
C TYR A 109 -2.94 -11.05 -1.10
N LYS A 110 -3.73 -11.88 -0.42
CA LYS A 110 -3.41 -12.35 0.92
C LYS A 110 -2.24 -13.34 0.85
N ALA A 111 -1.04 -12.89 1.19
CA ALA A 111 0.14 -13.75 1.23
C ALA A 111 0.14 -14.63 2.49
N ASN A 112 -0.26 -14.07 3.63
CA ASN A 112 -0.36 -14.79 4.90
C ASN A 112 -1.40 -14.13 5.83
N ALA A 113 -1.37 -14.44 7.13
CA ALA A 113 -2.35 -13.91 8.09
C ALA A 113 -2.15 -12.42 8.43
N THR A 114 -0.99 -11.85 8.13
CA THR A 114 -0.57 -10.50 8.54
C THR A 114 -0.17 -9.60 7.37
N ASN A 115 -0.03 -10.13 6.15
CA ASN A 115 0.49 -9.36 5.01
C ASN A 115 -0.35 -9.58 3.74
N CYS A 116 -0.49 -8.48 3.00
CA CYS A 116 -0.99 -8.41 1.64
C CYS A 116 0.18 -8.06 0.72
N ASP A 117 0.50 -8.96 -0.20
CA ASP A 117 1.58 -8.76 -1.16
C ASP A 117 1.01 -8.28 -2.49
N MET A 118 1.82 -7.54 -3.24
CA MET A 118 1.43 -7.04 -4.55
C MET A 118 1.29 -8.19 -5.57
N CYS A 119 0.24 -8.10 -6.39
CA CYS A 119 0.10 -8.91 -7.59
C CYS A 119 1.24 -8.65 -8.58
N MET A 120 1.39 -9.54 -9.56
CA MET A 120 2.25 -9.30 -10.71
C MET A 120 1.97 -7.97 -11.41
N ASP A 121 2.98 -7.48 -12.12
CA ASP A 121 2.81 -6.31 -12.97
C ASP A 121 1.65 -6.51 -13.95
N LYS A 122 0.91 -5.43 -14.23
CA LYS A 122 -0.29 -5.40 -15.09
C LYS A 122 -1.49 -6.22 -14.58
N CYS A 123 -1.35 -6.95 -13.47
CA CYS A 123 -2.44 -7.68 -12.84
C CYS A 123 -3.23 -6.79 -11.87
N MET A 124 -4.55 -6.87 -11.93
CA MET A 124 -5.48 -6.15 -11.05
C MET A 124 -6.02 -7.05 -9.94
N MET A 125 -6.28 -8.33 -10.22
CA MET A 125 -6.71 -9.31 -9.21
C MET A 125 -5.92 -10.58 -9.36
N CYS A 126 -5.36 -11.07 -8.27
CA CYS A 126 -4.60 -12.32 -8.23
C CYS A 126 -4.92 -13.09 -6.95
N ALA A 127 -4.91 -14.42 -7.04
CA ALA A 127 -4.97 -15.29 -5.86
C ALA A 127 -3.57 -15.61 -5.30
N ALA A 128 -2.53 -15.45 -6.12
CA ALA A 128 -1.13 -15.67 -5.77
C ALA A 128 -0.23 -14.82 -6.67
N LYS A 129 1.03 -14.63 -6.27
CA LYS A 129 2.01 -13.85 -7.03
C LYS A 129 2.06 -14.20 -8.52
N GLU A 130 2.11 -15.48 -8.86
CA GLU A 130 2.27 -15.97 -10.24
C GLU A 130 0.95 -16.24 -10.98
N LYS A 131 -0.18 -15.90 -10.37
CA LYS A 131 -1.51 -16.23 -10.91
C LYS A 131 -2.39 -15.00 -11.00
N CYS A 132 -2.55 -14.45 -12.19
CA CYS A 132 -3.48 -13.36 -12.43
C CYS A 132 -4.87 -13.85 -12.83
N ASP A 133 -5.91 -13.36 -12.15
CA ASP A 133 -7.31 -13.66 -12.46
C ASP A 133 -7.96 -12.54 -13.30
N LYS A 134 -7.47 -11.31 -13.16
CA LYS A 134 -7.96 -10.14 -13.92
C LYS A 134 -6.85 -9.13 -14.18
N CYS A 135 -6.71 -8.71 -15.42
CA CYS A 135 -5.74 -7.69 -15.82
C CYS A 135 -6.24 -6.27 -15.58
N LYS A 136 -5.29 -5.33 -15.45
CA LYS A 136 -5.57 -3.89 -15.48
C LYS A 136 -6.13 -3.50 -16.86
N GLU A 137 -6.71 -2.31 -16.95
CA GLU A 137 -7.24 -1.78 -18.23
C GLU A 137 -6.19 -1.80 -19.34
N ASN A 138 -6.63 -2.13 -20.57
CA ASN A 138 -5.81 -2.26 -21.78
C ASN A 138 -4.83 -3.45 -21.82
N PHE A 139 -4.89 -4.36 -20.85
CA PHE A 139 -4.14 -5.62 -20.88
C PHE A 139 -5.09 -6.81 -21.03
N PHE A 140 -4.56 -7.89 -21.61
CA PHE A 140 -5.33 -9.10 -21.90
C PHE A 140 -4.80 -10.27 -21.10
N LEU A 141 -5.71 -11.04 -20.52
CA LEU A 141 -5.35 -12.25 -19.77
C LEU A 141 -5.00 -13.37 -20.76
N SER A 142 -3.77 -13.83 -20.70
CA SER A 142 -3.27 -14.99 -21.43
C SER A 142 -2.80 -16.02 -20.42
N GLU A 143 -3.56 -17.10 -20.26
CA GLU A 143 -3.39 -18.08 -19.19
C GLU A 143 -3.44 -17.37 -17.82
N ASP A 144 -2.34 -17.32 -17.08
CA ASP A 144 -2.24 -16.71 -15.75
C ASP A 144 -1.50 -15.36 -15.76
N LYS A 145 -1.23 -14.78 -16.95
CA LYS A 145 -0.43 -13.56 -17.13
C LYS A 145 -1.15 -12.50 -17.95
N CYS A 146 -0.81 -11.24 -17.69
CA CYS A 146 -1.33 -10.11 -18.44
C CYS A 146 -0.34 -9.65 -19.50
N VAL A 147 -0.82 -9.55 -20.75
CA VAL A 147 -0.02 -9.14 -21.91
C VAL A 147 -0.65 -7.93 -22.59
N ASP A 148 0.18 -7.08 -23.22
CA ASP A 148 -0.29 -5.91 -23.98
C ASP A 148 -0.99 -6.32 -25.30
N ILE A 149 -0.55 -7.44 -25.89
CA ILE A 149 -1.06 -7.95 -27.17
C ILE A 149 -1.16 -9.47 -27.06
N CYS A 150 -2.27 -10.04 -27.52
CA CYS A 150 -2.44 -11.48 -27.53
C CYS A 150 -1.40 -12.17 -28.46
N PRO A 151 -0.79 -13.27 -28.00
CA PRO A 151 0.26 -13.97 -28.73
C PRO A 151 -0.21 -14.50 -30.09
N GLU A 152 0.73 -15.00 -30.89
CA GLU A 152 0.42 -15.62 -32.17
C GLU A 152 -0.60 -16.76 -32.01
N LYS A 153 -1.54 -16.87 -32.95
CA LYS A 153 -2.68 -17.81 -32.91
C LYS A 153 -3.72 -17.55 -31.81
N TYR A 154 -3.67 -16.40 -31.15
CA TYR A 154 -4.70 -15.92 -30.24
C TYR A 154 -5.26 -14.57 -30.67
N PHE A 155 -6.52 -14.34 -30.32
CA PHE A 155 -7.24 -13.08 -30.53
C PHE A 155 -7.84 -12.59 -29.21
N GLU A 156 -8.11 -11.29 -29.13
CA GLU A 156 -8.75 -10.69 -27.97
C GLU A 156 -10.25 -10.96 -28.00
N LYS A 157 -10.77 -11.46 -26.88
CA LYS A 157 -12.20 -11.60 -26.63
C LYS A 157 -12.49 -11.33 -25.16
N GLU A 158 -13.26 -10.28 -24.88
CA GLU A 158 -13.69 -9.89 -23.53
C GLU A 158 -12.52 -9.73 -22.55
N GLY A 159 -11.42 -9.14 -23.00
CA GLY A 159 -10.22 -8.92 -22.17
C GLY A 159 -9.35 -10.17 -21.96
N LYS A 160 -9.61 -11.26 -22.68
CA LYS A 160 -8.83 -12.51 -22.65
C LYS A 160 -8.27 -12.85 -24.02
N CYS A 161 -7.16 -13.57 -24.02
CA CYS A 161 -6.58 -14.14 -25.24
C CYS A 161 -7.15 -15.53 -25.47
N GLU A 162 -8.05 -15.63 -26.45
CA GLU A 162 -8.68 -16.87 -26.86
C GLU A 162 -8.00 -17.43 -28.10
N LYS A 163 -7.89 -18.77 -28.17
CA LYS A 163 -7.19 -19.44 -29.27
C LYS A 163 -8.02 -19.32 -30.56
N CYS A 164 -7.36 -18.99 -31.66
CA CYS A 164 -7.95 -19.03 -33.00
C CYS A 164 -8.43 -20.45 -33.36
N LYS A 165 -9.51 -20.54 -34.14
CA LYS A 165 -9.98 -21.78 -34.77
C LYS A 165 -8.97 -22.25 -35.83
N ASP A 166 -8.98 -23.54 -36.12
CA ASP A 166 -8.07 -24.13 -37.10
C ASP A 166 -8.39 -23.71 -38.55
N LYS A 167 -9.65 -23.34 -38.84
CA LYS A 167 -10.13 -22.92 -40.15
C LYS A 167 -11.17 -21.80 -40.02
N TYR A 168 -11.17 -20.92 -41.00
CA TYR A 168 -12.12 -19.83 -41.15
C TYR A 168 -12.69 -19.81 -42.57
N ASP A 169 -13.97 -19.45 -42.70
CA ASP A 169 -14.58 -19.19 -44.00
C ASP A 169 -14.05 -17.86 -44.54
N THR A 170 -13.43 -17.88 -45.72
CA THR A 170 -12.90 -16.67 -46.38
C THR A 170 -13.66 -16.37 -47.67
N PRO A 171 -13.93 -15.08 -47.99
CA PRO A 171 -13.56 -13.88 -47.22
C PRO A 171 -14.34 -13.75 -45.90
N CYS A 172 -13.69 -13.18 -44.88
CA CYS A 172 -14.30 -12.97 -43.56
C CYS A 172 -15.57 -12.12 -43.68
N LYS A 173 -16.57 -12.43 -42.84
CA LYS A 173 -17.78 -11.61 -42.74
C LYS A 173 -17.45 -10.28 -42.07
N GLU A 174 -18.07 -9.20 -42.53
CA GLU A 174 -17.89 -7.88 -41.96
C GLU A 174 -18.23 -7.88 -40.46
N GLY A 175 -17.28 -7.42 -39.63
CA GLY A 175 -17.42 -7.38 -38.17
C GLY A 175 -17.02 -8.67 -37.44
N ASP A 176 -16.61 -9.72 -38.15
CA ASP A 176 -16.02 -10.92 -37.55
C ASP A 176 -14.55 -10.66 -37.19
N LYS A 177 -14.35 -9.96 -36.06
CA LYS A 177 -13.02 -9.60 -35.53
C LYS A 177 -12.12 -10.82 -35.32
N GLU A 178 -12.70 -11.96 -34.94
CA GLU A 178 -11.96 -13.20 -34.75
C GLU A 178 -11.37 -13.65 -36.09
N CYS A 179 -12.20 -13.77 -37.13
CA CYS A 179 -11.76 -14.15 -38.47
C CYS A 179 -10.72 -13.16 -39.02
N GLU A 180 -10.99 -11.87 -38.93
CA GLU A 180 -10.07 -10.82 -39.43
C GLU A 180 -8.70 -10.91 -38.74
N VAL A 181 -8.65 -11.04 -37.41
CA VAL A 181 -7.38 -11.14 -36.68
C VAL A 181 -6.68 -12.47 -36.97
N CYS A 182 -7.40 -13.58 -36.90
CA CYS A 182 -6.82 -14.92 -37.01
C CYS A 182 -6.39 -15.26 -38.43
N VAL A 183 -7.11 -14.81 -39.47
CA VAL A 183 -6.71 -14.98 -40.87
C VAL A 183 -5.52 -14.08 -41.20
N ASN A 184 -5.50 -12.82 -40.74
CA ASN A 184 -4.39 -11.91 -40.97
C ASN A 184 -3.10 -12.31 -40.21
N LYS A 185 -3.21 -12.86 -39.00
CA LYS A 185 -2.06 -13.38 -38.23
C LYS A 185 -1.55 -14.74 -38.72
N SER A 186 -2.39 -15.53 -39.40
CA SER A 186 -1.98 -16.81 -40.02
C SER A 186 -1.23 -16.60 -41.33
N GLY A 187 -1.38 -15.42 -41.95
CA GLY A 187 -0.55 -14.97 -43.06
C GLY A 187 0.75 -14.37 -42.54
N SER A 188 1.85 -15.14 -42.60
CA SER A 188 3.21 -14.59 -42.56
C SER A 188 3.41 -13.59 -43.71
N PHE A 189 2.99 -12.34 -43.50
CA PHE A 189 3.34 -11.17 -44.32
C PHE A 189 3.69 -9.97 -43.41
N GLY A 190 4.44 -10.24 -42.34
CA GLY A 190 5.04 -9.23 -41.46
C GLY A 190 6.44 -8.78 -41.88
N THR A 191 6.86 -8.96 -43.14
CA THR A 191 8.16 -8.50 -43.64
C THR A 191 8.08 -7.49 -44.80
N TYR A 192 6.89 -7.19 -45.34
CA TYR A 192 6.78 -6.42 -46.59
C TYR A 192 6.35 -4.96 -46.47
N VAL A 193 5.87 -4.48 -45.32
CA VAL A 193 5.39 -3.08 -45.20
C VAL A 193 6.50 -2.11 -44.74
N LEU A 194 7.56 -2.59 -44.08
CA LEU A 194 8.73 -1.76 -43.72
C LEU A 194 9.85 -1.79 -44.78
N ALA A 195 9.87 -2.76 -45.69
CA ALA A 195 10.91 -2.88 -46.72
C ALA A 195 10.69 -1.94 -47.93
N LEU A 196 9.47 -1.49 -48.19
CA LEU A 196 9.17 -0.63 -49.35
C LEU A 196 9.46 0.87 -49.13
N VAL A 197 9.64 1.31 -47.88
CA VAL A 197 9.92 2.74 -47.60
C VAL A 197 11.43 3.05 -47.67
N LEU A 198 12.32 2.06 -47.53
CA LEU A 198 13.77 2.29 -47.55
C LEU A 198 14.44 2.11 -48.92
N VAL A 199 13.82 1.42 -49.89
CA VAL A 199 14.42 1.21 -51.22
C VAL A 199 14.20 2.42 -52.16
N LEU A 200 13.23 3.30 -51.88
CA LEU A 200 12.95 4.48 -52.70
C LEU A 200 13.80 5.72 -52.35
N MET A 201 14.66 5.68 -51.32
CA MET A 201 15.57 6.79 -50.99
C MET A 201 17.03 6.56 -51.43
N ILE A 202 17.33 5.49 -52.17
CA ILE A 202 18.68 5.21 -52.70
C ILE A 202 18.76 5.41 -54.22
N VAL A 203 17.65 5.76 -54.88
CA VAL A 203 17.65 6.16 -56.29
C VAL A 203 16.83 7.44 -56.46
N PHE A 204 17.33 8.55 -55.91
CA PHE A 204 17.22 9.91 -56.45
C PHE A 204 18.26 10.81 -55.77
#